data_AF-A0A4P9K6G6-F1
#
_entry.id   AF-A0A4P9K6G6-F1
#
_cell.length_a   1.000
_cell.length_b   1.000
_cell.length_c   1.000
_cell.angle_alpha   90.00
_cell.angle_beta   90.00
_cell.angle_gamma   90.00
#
_symmetry.space_group_name_H-M   'P 1'
#
loop_
_entity.id
_entity.type
_entity.pdbx_description
1 polymer ?
#
loop_
_entity_poly.entity_id
_entity_poly.type
_entity_poly.pdbx_seq_one_letter_code
_entity_poly.pdbx_strand_id
1 'polypeptide(L)'
;MIQMDLEQRQSARFSRPFEVTNNEDIAFSDPFEGNDVNLTGLSFWVDDADFFLPGQIVSLRIKNSDSEEIYCLEGVEVVHQRQVDNRVLCGCHITQVTSDQLLAHHRIVMTDQNTALISMQATDLSEFDFLEDGSQMSSDEADYQEASMALNLAVSQLKSSRHWGSELLKDIEDTLHCAQNSMVDASEIERLLQQFSHYYQHMSDTTIALGMLAKLLAHTPNNPDDKQAWQRLIADFESRFLTEQQQIAYDFMHQGMSAEEALQLAERYLNESFQQ
;
A
#
# COMPACT_ATOMS: atom_id res chain seq x y z
N MET A 1 -3.85 31.97 -19.33
CA MET A 1 -4.54 30.67 -19.24
C MET A 1 -3.47 29.67 -18.89
N ILE A 2 -3.28 29.44 -17.59
CA ILE A 2 -2.25 28.50 -17.07
C ILE A 2 -3.02 27.22 -16.82
N GLN A 3 -2.89 26.26 -17.73
CA GLN A 3 -3.33 24.90 -17.48
C GLN A 3 -2.28 24.29 -16.54
N MET A 4 -2.55 24.39 -15.25
CA MET A 4 -1.86 23.58 -14.25
C MET A 4 -2.42 22.16 -14.39
N ASP A 5 -1.70 21.29 -15.09
CA ASP A 5 -1.76 19.85 -14.81
C ASP A 5 -1.25 19.65 -13.39
N LEU A 6 -2.15 19.81 -12.43
CA LEU A 6 -2.05 19.19 -11.13
C LEU A 6 -2.52 17.74 -11.28
N GLU A 7 -1.77 16.93 -12.00
CA GLU A 7 -1.72 15.51 -11.64
C GLU A 7 -1.09 15.48 -10.25
N GLN A 8 -1.96 15.39 -9.27
CA GLN A 8 -1.61 15.31 -7.86
C GLN A 8 -0.72 14.07 -7.69
N ARG A 9 0.57 14.29 -7.48
CA ARG A 9 1.56 13.21 -7.37
C ARG A 9 1.15 12.27 -6.24
N GLN A 10 1.01 10.99 -6.58
CA GLN A 10 0.47 9.96 -5.69
C GLN A 10 1.45 9.53 -4.58
N SER A 11 2.77 9.69 -4.75
CA SER A 11 3.74 9.49 -3.66
C SER A 11 5.04 10.28 -3.89
N ALA A 12 5.81 10.50 -2.83
CA ALA A 12 7.09 11.22 -2.89
C ALA A 12 8.13 10.41 -3.68
N ARG A 13 8.87 11.08 -4.57
CA ARG A 13 9.95 10.45 -5.37
C ARG A 13 11.31 10.88 -4.86
N PHE A 14 12.26 9.94 -4.86
CA PHE A 14 13.58 10.10 -4.28
C PHE A 14 14.64 9.86 -5.33
N SER A 15 15.60 10.77 -5.45
CA SER A 15 16.77 10.52 -6.28
C SER A 15 17.67 9.51 -5.59
N ARG A 16 17.95 8.40 -6.28
CA ARG A 16 18.77 7.29 -5.80
C ARG A 16 19.72 6.84 -6.91
N PRO A 17 20.94 6.40 -6.57
CA PRO A 17 21.86 5.87 -7.55
C PRO A 17 21.48 4.42 -7.87
N PHE A 18 21.03 4.19 -9.10
CA PHE A 18 20.77 2.85 -9.63
C PHE A 18 20.96 2.80 -11.13
N GLU A 19 21.13 1.60 -11.63
CA GLU A 19 21.24 1.31 -13.06
C GLU A 19 20.03 0.48 -13.49
N VAL A 20 19.54 0.70 -14.70
CA VAL A 20 18.41 -0.02 -15.29
C VAL A 20 18.85 -0.64 -16.61
N THR A 21 18.52 -1.90 -16.85
CA THR A 21 18.70 -2.53 -18.17
C THR A 21 17.50 -3.40 -18.51
N ASN A 22 17.48 -3.95 -19.72
CA ASN A 22 16.48 -4.92 -20.10
C ASN A 22 16.66 -6.23 -19.32
N ASN A 23 15.61 -7.04 -19.21
CA ASN A 23 15.66 -8.28 -18.42
C ASN A 23 16.71 -9.31 -18.93
N GLU A 24 17.04 -9.27 -20.22
CA GLU A 24 17.96 -10.21 -20.88
C GLU A 24 19.44 -9.89 -20.61
N ASP A 25 19.78 -8.62 -20.33
CA ASP A 25 21.14 -8.17 -20.05
C ASP A 25 21.49 -8.36 -18.57
N ILE A 26 21.83 -9.61 -18.25
CA ILE A 26 22.23 -10.01 -16.88
C ILE A 26 23.53 -9.31 -16.45
N ALA A 27 24.37 -8.90 -17.41
CA ALA A 27 25.69 -8.35 -17.14
C ALA A 27 25.69 -6.82 -16.95
N PHE A 28 24.55 -6.14 -17.18
CA PHE A 28 24.47 -4.67 -17.21
C PHE A 28 25.55 -4.11 -18.12
N SER A 29 25.59 -4.59 -19.36
CA SER A 29 26.66 -4.29 -20.31
C SER A 29 26.58 -2.85 -20.81
N ASP A 30 25.34 -2.38 -21.07
CA ASP A 30 25.03 -1.01 -21.48
C ASP A 30 23.80 -0.51 -20.70
N PRO A 31 23.93 -0.21 -19.39
CA PRO A 31 22.81 0.15 -18.56
C PRO A 31 22.41 1.63 -18.74
N PHE A 32 21.12 1.88 -18.53
CA PHE A 32 20.56 3.21 -18.37
C PHE A 32 20.74 3.72 -16.95
N GLU A 33 20.91 5.04 -16.82
CA GLU A 33 21.10 5.70 -15.53
C GLU A 33 19.75 5.97 -14.86
N GLY A 34 19.56 5.49 -13.64
CA GLY A 34 18.42 5.80 -12.79
C GLY A 34 18.36 7.28 -12.40
N ASN A 35 17.16 7.85 -12.35
CA ASN A 35 16.93 9.25 -11.99
C ASN A 35 16.25 9.37 -10.61
N ASP A 36 15.08 8.74 -10.45
CA ASP A 36 14.35 8.70 -9.18
C ASP A 36 13.47 7.46 -9.04
N VAL A 37 13.07 7.15 -7.79
CA VAL A 37 12.21 6.03 -7.42
C VAL A 37 11.19 6.42 -6.36
N ASN A 38 10.06 5.71 -6.33
CA ASN A 38 9.07 5.63 -5.24
C ASN A 38 8.55 4.19 -5.18
N LEU A 39 7.69 3.83 -4.23
CA LEU A 39 7.27 2.43 -4.06
C LEU A 39 6.59 1.80 -5.29
N THR A 40 5.94 2.63 -6.12
CA THR A 40 5.17 2.18 -7.29
C THR A 40 5.81 2.55 -8.61
N GLY A 41 7.06 3.02 -8.64
CA GLY A 41 7.60 3.56 -9.87
C GLY A 41 9.07 3.92 -9.81
N LEU A 42 9.64 4.03 -11.00
CA LEU A 42 11.00 4.48 -11.20
C LEU A 42 11.08 5.34 -12.46
N SER A 43 12.09 6.18 -12.54
CA SER A 43 12.42 6.88 -13.77
C SER A 43 13.91 6.76 -14.05
N PHE A 44 14.26 6.71 -15.33
CA PHE A 44 15.64 6.54 -15.78
C PHE A 44 15.85 7.26 -17.12
N TRP A 45 17.10 7.56 -17.40
CA TRP A 45 17.52 8.30 -18.57
C TRP A 45 17.88 7.37 -19.72
N VAL A 46 17.32 7.65 -20.90
CA VAL A 46 17.63 6.94 -22.15
C VAL A 46 18.11 7.91 -23.22
N ASP A 47 18.97 7.42 -24.11
CA ASP A 47 19.55 8.24 -25.18
C ASP A 47 18.66 8.30 -26.43
N ASP A 48 17.74 7.34 -26.57
CA ASP A 48 16.79 7.25 -27.67
C ASP A 48 15.36 7.00 -27.15
N ALA A 49 14.40 7.82 -27.58
CA ALA A 49 13.00 7.68 -27.22
C ALA A 49 12.38 6.39 -27.78
N ASP A 50 12.93 5.83 -28.85
CA ASP A 50 12.39 4.65 -29.50
C ASP A 50 12.64 3.35 -28.70
N PHE A 51 13.46 3.41 -27.63
CA PHE A 51 13.70 2.24 -26.77
C PHE A 51 12.51 1.86 -25.88
N PHE A 52 11.70 2.82 -25.43
CA PHE A 52 10.64 2.60 -24.44
C PHE A 52 9.41 3.46 -24.71
N LEU A 53 8.39 2.93 -25.35
CA LEU A 53 7.24 3.75 -25.76
C LEU A 53 6.17 3.83 -24.65
N PRO A 54 5.51 4.99 -24.45
CA PRO A 54 4.38 5.10 -23.52
C PRO A 54 3.28 4.04 -23.78
N GLY A 55 2.76 3.45 -22.71
CA GLY A 55 1.80 2.34 -22.70
C GLY A 55 2.44 0.95 -22.90
N GLN A 56 3.77 0.87 -23.09
CA GLN A 56 4.47 -0.40 -23.20
C GLN A 56 4.69 -1.01 -21.81
N ILE A 57 4.37 -2.29 -21.65
CA ILE A 57 4.76 -3.08 -20.47
C ILE A 57 6.10 -3.76 -20.79
N VAL A 58 7.10 -3.51 -19.94
CA VAL A 58 8.47 -4.01 -20.07
C VAL A 58 8.92 -4.71 -18.80
N SER A 59 9.86 -5.64 -18.95
CA SER A 59 10.57 -6.24 -17.84
C SER A 59 11.96 -5.59 -17.71
N LEU A 60 12.25 -5.06 -16.53
CA LEU A 60 13.48 -4.32 -16.24
C LEU A 60 14.35 -5.08 -15.23
N ARG A 61 15.66 -5.01 -15.41
CA ARG A 61 16.64 -5.34 -14.38
C ARG A 61 17.14 -4.04 -13.76
N ILE A 62 17.18 -4.01 -12.44
CA ILE A 62 17.63 -2.87 -11.67
C ILE A 62 18.79 -3.31 -10.80
N LYS A 63 19.85 -2.50 -10.79
CA LYS A 63 20.98 -2.65 -9.91
C LYS A 63 21.06 -1.44 -9.00
N ASN A 64 20.90 -1.66 -7.69
CA ASN A 64 21.15 -0.63 -6.70
C ASN A 64 22.66 -0.40 -6.61
N SER A 65 23.11 0.83 -6.91
CA SER A 65 24.54 1.14 -6.94
C SER A 65 25.17 1.26 -5.54
N ASP A 66 24.37 1.43 -4.49
CA ASP A 66 24.87 1.53 -3.11
C ASP A 66 25.07 0.14 -2.48
N SER A 67 24.18 -0.82 -2.76
CA SER A 67 24.23 -2.17 -2.20
C SER A 67 24.76 -3.24 -3.16
N GLU A 68 24.90 -2.91 -4.45
CA GLU A 68 25.16 -3.85 -5.56
C GLU A 68 24.07 -4.92 -5.72
N GLU A 69 22.92 -4.76 -5.05
CA GLU A 69 21.78 -5.66 -5.19
C GLU A 69 21.16 -5.54 -6.58
N ILE A 70 20.92 -6.68 -7.22
CA ILE A 70 20.29 -6.76 -8.54
C ILE A 70 18.94 -7.47 -8.40
N TYR A 71 17.89 -6.86 -8.91
CA TYR A 71 16.55 -7.44 -8.94
C TYR A 71 15.85 -7.17 -10.28
N CYS A 72 14.82 -7.94 -10.57
CA CYS A 72 14.00 -7.77 -11.77
C CYS A 72 12.63 -7.21 -11.38
N LEU A 73 12.05 -6.38 -12.24
CA LEU A 73 10.64 -6.01 -12.21
C LEU A 73 10.02 -6.52 -13.50
N GLU A 74 9.08 -7.46 -13.39
CA GLU A 74 8.56 -8.18 -14.57
C GLU A 74 7.52 -7.39 -15.35
N GLY A 75 6.64 -6.64 -14.66
CA GLY A 75 5.67 -5.76 -15.29
C GLY A 75 5.86 -4.32 -14.88
N VAL A 76 6.51 -3.54 -15.75
CA VAL A 76 6.69 -2.10 -15.61
C VAL A 76 6.07 -1.42 -16.82
N GLU A 77 5.05 -0.60 -16.60
CA GLU A 77 4.44 0.21 -17.66
C GLU A 77 5.22 1.52 -17.82
N VAL A 78 5.60 1.83 -19.06
CA VAL A 78 6.13 3.14 -19.42
C VAL A 78 4.96 4.11 -19.47
N VAL A 79 4.88 5.06 -18.53
CA VAL A 79 3.74 5.98 -18.43
C VAL A 79 3.96 7.21 -19.28
N HIS A 80 5.16 7.77 -19.24
CA HIS A 80 5.48 8.98 -20.00
C HIS A 80 6.96 9.06 -20.37
N GLN A 81 7.23 9.87 -21.40
CA GLN A 81 8.58 10.28 -21.77
C GLN A 81 8.68 11.80 -21.74
N ARG A 82 9.82 12.32 -21.30
CA ARG A 82 10.09 13.76 -21.33
C ARG A 82 11.50 14.01 -21.87
N GLN A 83 11.59 14.70 -23.00
CA GLN A 83 12.88 15.20 -23.49
C GLN A 83 13.43 16.25 -22.50
N VAL A 84 14.67 16.06 -22.05
CA VAL A 84 15.42 17.04 -21.27
C VAL A 84 16.82 17.13 -21.88
N ASP A 85 17.12 18.29 -22.47
CA ASP A 85 18.34 18.50 -23.24
C ASP A 85 18.51 17.42 -24.34
N ASN A 86 19.60 16.66 -24.30
CA ASN A 86 19.93 15.63 -25.29
C ASN A 86 19.50 14.21 -24.87
N ARG A 87 18.79 14.04 -23.74
CA ARG A 87 18.35 12.75 -23.23
C ARG A 87 16.84 12.73 -23.02
N VAL A 88 16.29 11.53 -22.95
CA VAL A 88 14.87 11.30 -22.68
C VAL A 88 14.75 10.73 -21.26
N LEU A 89 13.93 11.36 -20.44
CA LEU A 89 13.52 10.79 -19.16
C LEU A 89 12.34 9.86 -19.40
N CYS A 90 12.51 8.58 -19.07
CA CYS A 90 11.45 7.58 -19.11
C CYS A 90 10.86 7.44 -17.71
N GLY A 91 9.57 7.76 -17.55
CA GLY A 91 8.84 7.63 -16.29
C GLY A 91 7.96 6.39 -16.32
N CYS A 92 8.16 5.49 -15.34
CA CYS A 92 7.51 4.20 -15.31
C CYS A 92 6.69 3.98 -14.04
N HIS A 93 5.65 3.16 -14.16
CA HIS A 93 4.82 2.65 -13.07
C HIS A 93 4.96 1.12 -13.00
N ILE A 94 5.11 0.61 -11.79
CA ILE A 94 5.20 -0.82 -11.51
C ILE A 94 3.78 -1.37 -11.46
N THR A 95 3.45 -2.26 -12.39
CA THR A 95 2.09 -2.80 -12.52
C THR A 95 1.97 -4.23 -12.01
N GLN A 96 3.06 -5.00 -12.08
CA GLN A 96 3.08 -6.41 -11.68
C GLN A 96 4.44 -6.78 -11.07
N VAL A 97 4.43 -7.11 -9.78
CA VAL A 97 5.60 -7.56 -9.02
C VAL A 97 5.27 -8.71 -8.09
N THR A 98 6.22 -9.59 -7.83
CA THR A 98 6.13 -10.60 -6.75
C THR A 98 6.55 -10.01 -5.41
N SER A 99 6.38 -10.74 -4.30
CA SER A 99 6.82 -10.31 -2.96
C SER A 99 8.33 -10.01 -2.91
N ASP A 100 9.15 -10.86 -3.52
CA ASP A 100 10.61 -10.67 -3.56
C ASP A 100 11.00 -9.40 -4.32
N GLN A 101 10.30 -9.10 -5.41
CA GLN A 101 10.52 -7.91 -6.23
C GLN A 101 10.04 -6.64 -5.51
N LEU A 102 8.89 -6.71 -4.84
CA LEU A 102 8.39 -5.63 -3.98
C LEU A 102 9.39 -5.33 -2.86
N LEU A 103 9.94 -6.35 -2.19
CA LEU A 103 10.93 -6.18 -1.13
C LEU A 103 12.22 -5.52 -1.64
N ALA A 104 12.77 -6.02 -2.74
CA ALA A 104 13.98 -5.46 -3.33
C ALA A 104 13.76 -4.00 -3.77
N HIS A 105 12.59 -3.71 -4.35
CA HIS A 105 12.21 -2.35 -4.69
C HIS A 105 12.01 -1.46 -3.44
N HIS A 106 11.40 -1.98 -2.39
CA HIS A 106 11.24 -1.27 -1.12
C HIS A 106 12.61 -0.90 -0.52
N ARG A 107 13.61 -1.78 -0.61
CA ARG A 107 14.98 -1.53 -0.13
C ARG A 107 15.68 -0.37 -0.84
N ILE A 108 15.47 -0.19 -2.15
CA ILE A 108 16.02 0.97 -2.88
C ILE A 108 15.32 2.29 -2.49
N VAL A 109 14.03 2.24 -2.14
CA VAL A 109 13.27 3.41 -1.73
C VAL A 109 13.63 3.79 -0.28
N MET A 110 13.59 2.84 0.64
CA MET A 110 13.74 3.05 2.08
C MET A 110 15.20 2.95 2.56
N THR A 111 16.07 3.76 1.97
CA THR A 111 17.51 3.76 2.29
C THR A 111 17.86 4.37 3.65
N ASP A 112 17.02 5.27 4.16
CA ASP A 112 17.25 5.99 5.41
C ASP A 112 15.93 6.40 6.08
N GLN A 113 16.01 6.71 7.38
CA GLN A 113 14.84 6.99 8.22
C GLN A 113 14.04 8.22 7.76
N ASN A 114 14.69 9.28 7.27
CA ASN A 114 13.97 10.48 6.83
C ASN A 114 13.20 10.21 5.54
N THR A 115 13.81 9.45 4.63
CA THR A 115 13.16 9.00 3.41
C THR A 115 11.98 8.08 3.72
N ALA A 116 12.13 7.13 4.64
CA ALA A 116 11.02 6.27 5.07
C ALA A 116 9.84 7.10 5.60
N LEU A 117 10.11 8.08 6.46
CA LEU A 117 9.08 8.98 6.99
C LEU A 117 8.37 9.79 5.88
N ILE A 118 9.12 10.34 4.92
CA ILE A 118 8.56 11.16 3.83
C ILE A 118 7.77 10.28 2.85
N SER A 119 8.29 9.09 2.53
CA SER A 119 7.66 8.13 1.62
C SER A 119 6.31 7.70 2.19
N MET A 120 6.30 7.29 3.46
CA MET A 120 5.11 6.76 4.12
C MET A 120 4.00 7.79 4.37
N GLN A 121 4.28 9.10 4.31
CA GLN A 121 3.23 10.12 4.45
C GLN A 121 2.26 10.16 3.27
N ALA A 122 2.72 9.83 2.07
CA ALA A 122 1.96 9.95 0.83
C ALA A 122 1.56 8.59 0.23
N THR A 123 2.09 7.48 0.74
CA THR A 123 1.82 6.14 0.21
C THR A 123 0.36 5.70 0.38
N ASP A 124 -0.15 5.09 -0.70
CA ASP A 124 -1.46 4.45 -0.79
C ASP A 124 -1.35 2.94 -0.50
N LEU A 125 -2.46 2.33 -0.11
CA LEU A 125 -2.52 0.91 0.26
C LEU A 125 -2.20 -0.01 -0.93
N SER A 126 -2.57 0.40 -2.15
CA SER A 126 -2.27 -0.35 -3.37
C SER A 126 -0.78 -0.44 -3.69
N GLU A 127 0.08 0.40 -3.07
CA GLU A 127 1.53 0.33 -3.26
C GLU A 127 2.15 -0.94 -2.66
N PHE A 128 1.39 -1.68 -1.83
CA PHE A 128 1.81 -2.95 -1.21
C PHE A 128 1.16 -4.18 -1.85
N ASP A 129 0.33 -4.01 -2.89
CA ASP A 129 -0.25 -5.15 -3.59
C ASP A 129 0.76 -5.79 -4.54
N PHE A 130 0.82 -7.12 -4.55
CA PHE A 130 1.77 -7.90 -5.35
C PHE A 130 1.13 -9.19 -5.89
N LEU A 131 1.70 -9.76 -6.95
CA LEU A 131 1.26 -11.02 -7.52
C LEU A 131 1.65 -12.19 -6.62
N GLU A 132 0.67 -13.02 -6.27
CA GLU A 132 0.88 -14.25 -5.49
C GLU A 132 1.58 -15.33 -6.32
N ASP A 133 1.32 -15.35 -7.63
CA ASP A 133 1.98 -16.27 -8.56
C ASP A 133 3.48 -15.92 -8.66
N GLY A 134 4.34 -16.91 -8.37
CA GLY A 134 5.79 -16.72 -8.27
C GLY A 134 6.29 -16.20 -6.91
N SER A 135 5.42 -15.75 -6.01
CA SER A 135 5.80 -15.38 -4.64
C SER A 135 5.96 -16.63 -3.77
N GLN A 136 7.07 -16.72 -3.02
CA GLN A 136 7.26 -17.83 -2.09
C GLN A 136 6.29 -17.69 -0.91
N MET A 137 5.75 -18.82 -0.46
CA MET A 137 4.99 -18.89 0.79
C MET A 137 5.96 -19.04 1.96
N SER A 138 5.60 -18.47 3.12
CA SER A 138 6.36 -18.68 4.35
C SER A 138 6.41 -20.17 4.70
N SER A 139 7.53 -20.60 5.28
CA SER A 139 7.66 -21.93 5.90
C SER A 139 7.52 -21.91 7.43
N ASP A 140 7.32 -20.72 8.03
CA ASP A 140 7.19 -20.53 9.47
C ASP A 140 5.71 -20.60 9.87
N GLU A 141 5.38 -21.48 10.82
CA GLU A 141 4.01 -21.60 11.34
C GLU A 141 3.56 -20.29 12.02
N ALA A 142 4.49 -19.55 12.65
CA ALA A 142 4.17 -18.29 13.30
C ALA A 142 3.60 -17.28 12.30
N ASP A 143 4.17 -17.17 11.10
CA ASP A 143 3.71 -16.22 10.08
C ASP A 143 2.25 -16.52 9.64
N TYR A 144 1.87 -17.80 9.58
CA TYR A 144 0.48 -18.18 9.30
C TYR A 144 -0.47 -17.93 10.48
N GLN A 145 0.03 -18.06 11.71
CA GLN A 145 -0.74 -17.70 12.90
C GLN A 145 -1.02 -16.20 12.91
N GLU A 146 -0.01 -15.37 12.64
CA GLU A 146 -0.14 -13.92 12.47
C GLU A 146 -1.12 -13.59 11.33
N ALA A 147 -0.95 -14.17 10.13
CA ALA A 147 -1.86 -13.94 9.02
C ALA A 147 -3.31 -14.31 9.37
N SER A 148 -3.50 -15.41 10.11
CA SER A 148 -4.81 -15.82 10.63
C SER A 148 -5.37 -14.82 11.64
N MET A 149 -4.55 -14.26 12.54
CA MET A 149 -4.96 -13.19 13.44
C MET A 149 -5.44 -11.96 12.66
N ALA A 150 -4.68 -11.51 11.66
CA ALA A 150 -5.03 -10.35 10.83
C ALA A 150 -6.36 -10.58 10.09
N LEU A 151 -6.57 -11.76 9.51
CA LEU A 151 -7.83 -12.13 8.86
C LEU A 151 -9.01 -12.22 9.83
N ASN A 152 -8.80 -12.79 11.02
CA ASN A 152 -9.84 -12.84 12.05
C ASN A 152 -10.24 -11.45 12.52
N LEU A 153 -9.27 -10.54 12.65
CA LEU A 153 -9.52 -9.14 12.96
C LEU A 153 -10.34 -8.46 11.85
N ALA A 154 -9.99 -8.71 10.58
CA ALA A 154 -10.73 -8.18 9.43
C ALA A 154 -12.18 -8.67 9.40
N VAL A 155 -12.38 -9.97 9.65
CA VAL A 155 -13.73 -10.57 9.72
C VAL A 155 -14.54 -9.97 10.87
N SER A 156 -13.94 -9.78 12.04
CA SER A 156 -14.62 -9.18 13.19
C SER A 156 -14.98 -7.72 12.95
N GLN A 157 -14.11 -6.93 12.32
CA GLN A 157 -14.43 -5.56 11.90
C GLN A 157 -15.56 -5.54 10.88
N LEU A 158 -15.51 -6.36 9.84
CA LEU A 158 -16.60 -6.48 8.86
C LEU A 158 -17.94 -6.85 9.52
N LYS A 159 -17.94 -7.74 10.51
CA LYS A 159 -19.16 -8.11 11.25
C LYS A 159 -19.70 -6.92 12.06
N SER A 160 -18.83 -6.21 12.77
CA SER A 160 -19.20 -4.99 13.51
C SER A 160 -19.76 -3.93 12.56
N SER A 161 -19.09 -3.68 11.44
CA SER A 161 -19.53 -2.69 10.46
C SER A 161 -20.83 -3.07 9.74
N ARG A 162 -21.13 -4.37 9.58
CA ARG A 162 -22.47 -4.80 9.09
C ARG A 162 -23.59 -4.45 10.04
N HIS A 163 -23.36 -4.58 11.35
CA HIS A 163 -24.34 -4.19 12.35
C HIS A 163 -24.63 -2.69 12.24
N TRP A 164 -23.57 -1.87 12.19
CA TRP A 164 -23.69 -0.43 12.03
C TRP A 164 -24.35 -0.03 10.70
N GLY A 165 -23.98 -0.67 9.59
CA GLY A 165 -24.62 -0.43 8.28
C GLY A 165 -26.13 -0.71 8.32
N SER A 166 -26.57 -1.70 9.11
CA SER A 166 -28.00 -1.95 9.31
C SER A 166 -28.69 -0.86 10.15
N GLU A 167 -27.99 -0.30 11.14
CA GLU A 167 -28.51 0.82 11.95
C GLU A 167 -28.60 2.10 11.13
N LEU A 168 -27.61 2.42 10.30
CA LEU A 168 -27.68 3.59 9.43
C LEU A 168 -28.79 3.46 8.38
N LEU A 169 -28.96 2.29 7.77
CA LEU A 169 -30.07 2.06 6.85
C LEU A 169 -31.42 2.27 7.52
N LYS A 170 -31.54 1.87 8.78
CA LYS A 170 -32.72 2.12 9.60
C LYS A 170 -32.89 3.62 9.91
N ASP A 171 -31.83 4.34 10.24
CA ASP A 171 -31.89 5.79 10.47
C ASP A 171 -32.31 6.56 9.21
N ILE A 172 -31.83 6.13 8.03
CA ILE A 172 -32.26 6.66 6.74
C ILE A 172 -33.74 6.36 6.51
N GLU A 173 -34.18 5.12 6.76
CA GLU A 173 -35.59 4.72 6.65
C GLU A 173 -36.49 5.54 7.58
N ASP A 174 -36.10 5.70 8.85
CA ASP A 174 -36.82 6.48 9.86
C ASP A 174 -36.86 7.97 9.49
N THR A 175 -35.78 8.52 8.94
CA THR A 175 -35.71 9.90 8.45
C THR A 175 -36.63 10.10 7.26
N LEU A 176 -36.61 9.18 6.28
CA LEU A 176 -37.50 9.18 5.11
C LEU A 176 -38.98 8.98 5.50
N HIS A 177 -39.24 8.21 6.55
CA HIS A 177 -40.60 7.98 7.05
C HIS A 177 -41.15 9.19 7.82
N CYS A 178 -40.32 9.90 8.60
CA CYS A 178 -40.68 11.17 9.23
C CYS A 178 -40.93 12.27 8.19
N ALA A 179 -40.14 12.25 7.12
CA ALA A 179 -40.24 13.08 5.93
C ALA A 179 -41.54 12.88 5.12
N GLN A 180 -42.22 11.73 5.20
CA GLN A 180 -43.52 11.59 4.53
C GLN A 180 -44.62 12.46 5.16
N ASN A 181 -44.42 12.95 6.39
CA ASN A 181 -45.36 13.80 7.12
C ASN A 181 -44.94 15.28 7.19
N SER A 182 -43.76 15.66 6.67
CA SER A 182 -43.19 17.01 6.74
C SER A 182 -42.31 17.32 5.51
N MET A 183 -42.06 18.58 5.18
CA MET A 183 -41.12 18.91 4.09
C MET A 183 -39.69 18.49 4.50
N VAL A 184 -39.10 17.55 3.77
CA VAL A 184 -37.72 17.06 4.04
C VAL A 184 -36.73 18.14 3.66
N ASP A 185 -35.85 18.48 4.59
CA ASP A 185 -34.71 19.32 4.28
C ASP A 185 -33.70 18.49 3.46
N ALA A 186 -33.45 18.89 2.22
CA ALA A 186 -32.49 18.24 1.34
C ALA A 186 -31.08 18.18 1.95
N SER A 187 -30.75 19.13 2.85
CA SER A 187 -29.48 19.17 3.56
C SER A 187 -29.32 18.02 4.58
N GLU A 188 -30.41 17.53 5.17
CA GLU A 188 -30.38 16.42 6.13
C GLU A 188 -30.06 15.09 5.42
N ILE A 189 -30.63 14.88 4.22
CA ILE A 189 -30.33 13.71 3.37
C ILE A 189 -28.89 13.77 2.87
N GLU A 190 -28.41 14.94 2.44
CA GLU A 190 -27.04 15.11 1.97
C GLU A 190 -26.02 14.81 3.09
N ARG A 191 -26.30 15.26 4.31
CA ARG A 191 -25.49 14.94 5.50
C ARG A 191 -25.43 13.43 5.76
N LEU A 192 -26.57 12.74 5.71
CA LEU A 192 -26.63 11.28 5.92
C LEU A 192 -25.85 10.51 4.85
N LEU A 193 -25.95 10.93 3.58
CA LEU A 193 -25.20 10.32 2.48
C LEU A 193 -23.68 10.55 2.59
N GLN A 194 -23.25 11.75 2.98
CA GLN A 194 -21.84 12.04 3.22
C GLN A 194 -21.29 11.21 4.38
N GLN A 195 -22.06 11.07 5.47
CA GLN A 195 -21.70 10.21 6.59
C GLN A 195 -21.56 8.76 6.11
N PHE A 196 -22.56 8.21 5.41
CA PHE A 196 -22.49 6.87 4.84
C PHE A 196 -21.23 6.65 3.99
N SER A 197 -20.97 7.57 3.05
CA SER A 197 -19.82 7.46 2.15
C SER A 197 -18.50 7.44 2.89
N HIS A 198 -18.33 8.32 3.89
CA HIS A 198 -17.12 8.38 4.70
C HIS A 198 -16.90 7.08 5.49
N TYR A 199 -17.95 6.56 6.12
CA TYR A 199 -17.87 5.32 6.90
C TYR A 199 -17.65 4.08 6.03
N TYR A 200 -18.31 4.00 4.88
CA TYR A 200 -18.10 2.91 3.94
C TYR A 200 -16.66 2.87 3.42
N GLN A 201 -16.12 4.04 3.06
CA GLN A 201 -14.73 4.17 2.65
C GLN A 201 -13.79 3.72 3.76
N HIS A 202 -13.96 4.25 4.98
CA HIS A 202 -13.16 3.87 6.14
C HIS A 202 -13.21 2.35 6.39
N MET A 203 -14.39 1.73 6.41
CA MET A 203 -14.56 0.29 6.59
C MET A 203 -13.84 -0.51 5.49
N SER A 204 -13.98 -0.08 4.24
CA SER A 204 -13.36 -0.74 3.09
C SER A 204 -11.85 -0.72 3.22
N ASP A 205 -11.26 0.47 3.42
CA ASP A 205 -9.81 0.65 3.49
C ASP A 205 -9.21 -0.13 4.65
N THR A 206 -9.89 -0.10 5.80
CA THR A 206 -9.48 -0.79 7.02
C THR A 206 -9.48 -2.32 6.84
N THR A 207 -10.48 -2.86 6.13
CA THR A 207 -10.58 -4.29 5.83
C THR A 207 -9.52 -4.72 4.83
N ILE A 208 -9.32 -3.93 3.77
CA ILE A 208 -8.31 -4.20 2.75
C ILE A 208 -6.92 -4.17 3.39
N ALA A 209 -6.65 -3.24 4.31
CA ALA A 209 -5.37 -3.16 5.01
C ALA A 209 -5.05 -4.43 5.80
N LEU A 210 -6.00 -4.97 6.56
CA LEU A 210 -5.79 -6.23 7.28
C LEU A 210 -5.65 -7.44 6.35
N GLY A 211 -6.38 -7.45 5.23
CA GLY A 211 -6.20 -8.47 4.18
C GLY A 211 -4.81 -8.42 3.57
N MET A 212 -4.31 -7.21 3.30
CA MET A 212 -2.96 -7.00 2.77
C MET A 212 -1.89 -7.38 3.78
N LEU A 213 -2.07 -7.07 5.07
CA LEU A 213 -1.19 -7.53 6.14
C LEU A 213 -1.10 -9.06 6.17
N ALA A 214 -2.25 -9.74 6.14
CA ALA A 214 -2.29 -11.21 6.12
C ALA A 214 -1.56 -11.78 4.89
N LYS A 215 -1.70 -11.14 3.74
CA LYS A 215 -0.98 -11.49 2.51
C LYS A 215 0.53 -11.29 2.67
N LEU A 216 0.98 -10.15 3.22
CA LEU A 216 2.40 -9.89 3.49
C LEU A 216 2.99 -10.95 4.44
N LEU A 217 2.27 -11.29 5.50
CA LEU A 217 2.70 -12.32 6.48
C LEU A 217 2.81 -13.71 5.83
N ALA A 218 1.80 -14.13 5.07
CA ALA A 218 1.77 -15.44 4.41
C ALA A 218 2.90 -15.62 3.37
N HIS A 219 3.39 -14.53 2.80
CA HIS A 219 4.46 -14.51 1.80
C HIS A 219 5.82 -14.06 2.36
N THR A 220 6.05 -14.24 3.67
CA THR A 220 7.34 -13.94 4.29
C THR A 220 8.47 -14.78 3.69
N PRO A 221 9.57 -14.17 3.21
CA PRO A 221 10.71 -14.88 2.65
C PRO A 221 11.40 -15.80 3.67
N ASN A 222 11.93 -16.92 3.18
CA ASN A 222 12.64 -17.90 4.01
C ASN A 222 14.12 -17.55 4.22
N ASN A 223 14.71 -16.72 3.35
CA ASN A 223 16.08 -16.24 3.50
C ASN A 223 16.17 -15.29 4.72
N PRO A 224 17.07 -15.51 5.69
CA PRO A 224 17.19 -14.67 6.88
C PRO A 224 17.38 -13.17 6.59
N ASP A 225 18.20 -12.82 5.60
CA ASP A 225 18.49 -11.41 5.27
C ASP A 225 17.24 -10.72 4.69
N ASP A 226 16.51 -11.44 3.83
CA ASP A 226 15.23 -10.96 3.27
C ASP A 226 14.13 -10.93 4.34
N LYS A 227 14.08 -11.91 5.24
CA LYS A 227 13.11 -11.96 6.33
C LYS A 227 13.21 -10.73 7.23
N GLN A 228 14.42 -10.29 7.59
CA GLN A 228 14.58 -9.08 8.41
C GLN A 228 14.11 -7.83 7.66
N ALA A 229 14.42 -7.71 6.37
CA ALA A 229 13.96 -6.58 5.57
C ALA A 229 12.44 -6.60 5.37
N TRP A 230 11.86 -7.78 5.18
CA TRP A 230 10.42 -7.99 5.07
C TRP A 230 9.68 -7.60 6.34
N GLN A 231 10.21 -7.96 7.50
CA GLN A 231 9.66 -7.53 8.80
C GLN A 231 9.65 -6.01 8.96
N ARG A 232 10.64 -5.30 8.40
CA ARG A 232 10.62 -3.82 8.39
C ARG A 232 9.51 -3.29 7.47
N LEU A 233 9.36 -3.87 6.28
CA LEU A 233 8.27 -3.53 5.36
C LEU A 233 6.90 -3.74 6.02
N ILE A 234 6.71 -4.86 6.72
CA ILE A 234 5.49 -5.13 7.49
C ILE A 234 5.28 -4.09 8.59
N ALA A 235 6.31 -3.77 9.39
CA ALA A 235 6.19 -2.75 10.43
C ALA A 235 5.86 -1.36 9.87
N ASP A 236 6.47 -0.98 8.75
CA ASP A 236 6.18 0.26 8.04
C ASP A 236 4.72 0.27 7.56
N PHE A 237 4.25 -0.85 6.97
CA PHE A 237 2.86 -1.04 6.58
C PHE A 237 1.89 -0.89 7.77
N GLU A 238 2.14 -1.61 8.87
CA GLU A 238 1.28 -1.62 10.05
C GLU A 238 1.14 -0.22 10.64
N SER A 239 2.26 0.49 10.80
CA SER A 239 2.28 1.84 11.37
C SER A 239 1.46 2.84 10.56
N ARG A 240 1.34 2.61 9.25
CA ARG A 240 0.70 3.53 8.31
C ARG A 240 -0.77 3.21 8.08
N PHE A 241 -1.10 1.94 7.88
CA PHE A 241 -2.41 1.53 7.37
C PHE A 241 -3.30 0.89 8.43
N LEU A 242 -2.74 0.43 9.54
CA LEU A 242 -3.56 0.00 10.67
C LEU A 242 -3.87 1.18 11.57
N THR A 243 -5.14 1.33 11.90
CA THR A 243 -5.60 2.23 12.96
C THR A 243 -4.99 1.82 14.30
N GLU A 244 -4.84 2.78 15.21
CA GLU A 244 -4.36 2.52 16.57
C GLU A 244 -5.22 1.45 17.29
N GLN A 245 -6.54 1.48 17.07
CA GLN A 245 -7.45 0.45 17.59
C GLN A 245 -7.07 -0.95 17.09
N GLN A 246 -6.73 -1.09 15.80
CA GLN A 246 -6.33 -2.36 15.23
C GLN A 246 -5.00 -2.84 15.80
N GLN A 247 -4.00 -1.97 15.91
CA GLN A 247 -2.69 -2.33 16.46
C GLN A 247 -2.84 -2.83 17.90
N ILE A 248 -3.62 -2.12 18.74
CA ILE A 248 -3.90 -2.54 20.12
C ILE A 248 -4.70 -3.85 20.16
N ALA A 249 -5.70 -4.01 19.28
CA ALA A 249 -6.44 -5.27 19.20
C ALA A 249 -5.53 -6.43 18.79
N TYR A 250 -4.60 -6.19 17.87
CA TYR A 250 -3.60 -7.17 17.46
C TYR A 250 -2.70 -7.59 18.63
N ASP A 251 -2.24 -6.64 19.44
CA ASP A 251 -1.48 -6.90 20.68
C ASP A 251 -2.29 -7.73 21.70
N PHE A 252 -3.60 -7.51 21.81
CA PHE A 252 -4.47 -8.31 22.66
C PHE A 252 -4.69 -9.73 22.12
N MET A 253 -4.75 -9.91 20.80
CA MET A 253 -4.83 -11.23 20.18
C MET A 253 -3.58 -12.07 20.46
N HIS A 254 -2.39 -11.46 20.45
CA HIS A 254 -1.14 -12.10 20.88
C HIS A 254 -1.17 -12.56 22.34
N GLN A 255 -2.02 -11.96 23.18
CA GLN A 255 -2.24 -12.37 24.57
C GLN A 255 -3.27 -13.51 24.70
N GLY A 256 -3.79 -14.02 23.57
CA GLY A 256 -4.73 -15.13 23.51
C GLY A 256 -6.20 -14.73 23.48
N MET A 257 -6.51 -13.45 23.26
CA MET A 257 -7.90 -12.99 23.13
C MET A 257 -8.46 -13.29 21.73
N SER A 258 -9.78 -13.47 21.65
CA SER A 258 -10.44 -13.52 20.34
C SER A 258 -10.45 -12.13 19.68
N ALA A 259 -10.51 -12.08 18.35
CA ALA A 259 -10.55 -10.82 17.60
C ALA A 259 -11.71 -9.89 18.00
N GLU A 260 -12.87 -10.46 18.35
CA GLU A 260 -14.04 -9.69 18.79
C GLU A 260 -13.80 -9.05 20.17
N GLU A 261 -13.29 -9.83 21.13
CA GLU A 261 -12.95 -9.33 22.46
C GLU A 261 -11.83 -8.29 22.41
N ALA A 262 -10.83 -8.52 21.58
CA ALA A 262 -9.69 -7.63 21.39
C ALA A 262 -10.11 -6.26 20.84
N LEU A 263 -10.98 -6.22 19.83
CA LEU A 263 -11.51 -4.95 19.28
C LEU A 263 -12.30 -4.16 20.32
N GLN A 264 -13.16 -4.84 21.09
CA GLN A 264 -13.95 -4.21 22.15
C GLN A 264 -13.08 -3.69 23.29
N LEU A 265 -11.97 -4.39 23.61
CA LEU A 265 -11.05 -3.94 24.64
C LEU A 265 -10.18 -2.77 24.14
N ALA A 266 -9.71 -2.82 22.89
CA ALA A 266 -8.97 -1.74 22.25
C ALA A 266 -9.80 -0.45 22.19
N GLU A 267 -11.08 -0.54 21.82
CA GLU A 267 -11.99 0.62 21.82
C GLU A 267 -12.13 1.26 23.20
N ARG A 268 -12.32 0.43 24.24
CA ARG A 268 -12.39 0.90 25.63
C ARG A 268 -11.09 1.55 26.08
N TYR A 269 -9.96 0.92 25.78
CA TYR A 269 -8.64 1.44 26.13
C TYR A 269 -8.38 2.81 25.52
N LEU A 270 -8.71 3.01 24.24
CA LEU A 270 -8.61 4.31 23.59
C LEU A 270 -9.53 5.35 24.24
N ASN A 271 -10.81 5.00 24.45
CA ASN A 271 -11.77 5.91 25.07
C ASN A 271 -11.39 6.34 26.50
N GLU A 272 -10.76 5.47 27.28
CA GLU A 272 -10.25 5.79 28.62
C GLU A 272 -8.96 6.62 28.59
N SER A 273 -8.08 6.40 27.61
CA SER A 273 -6.83 7.15 27.45
C SER A 273 -7.06 8.60 27.02
N PHE A 274 -8.14 8.89 26.28
CA PHE A 274 -8.54 10.26 25.91
C PHE A 274 -9.19 11.08 27.05
N GLN A 275 -9.46 10.47 28.20
CA GLN A 275 -10.07 11.14 29.37
C GLN A 275 -9.06 11.55 30.46
N GLN A 276 -7.76 11.29 30.26
CA GLN A 276 -6.67 11.73 31.14
C GLN A 276 -5.89 12.89 30.51
#